data_AF-A0A1F9G6A5-F1
#
_entry.id   AF-A0A1F9G6A5-F1
#
_cell.length_a   1.000
_cell.length_b   1.000
_cell.length_c   1.000
_cell.angle_alpha   90.00
_cell.angle_beta   90.00
_cell.angle_gamma   90.00
#
_symmetry.space_group_name_H-M   'P 1'
#
loop_
_entity.id
_entity.type
_entity.pdbx_description
1 polymer ?
#
loop_
_entity_poly.entity_id
_entity_poly.type
_entity_poly.pdbx_seq_one_letter_code
_entity_poly.pdbx_strand_id
1 'polypeptide(L)'
;MMPAPAAEAPSVRGNLSDLPLRSLLGSLAADEDDAEVELRVEGKQAGMVGMMRGDIVVASCGSARGEEALRALAGLRRGTFLVRYCEPREELRHMRAPAADLLARVMPAT
;
A
#
# COMPACT_ATOMS: atom_id res chain seq x y z
N MET A 1 5.06 24.58 -27.92
CA MET A 1 5.80 24.00 -26.78
C MET A 1 4.92 22.87 -26.24
N MET A 2 5.24 21.62 -26.54
CA MET A 2 4.48 20.47 -26.01
C MET A 2 4.86 20.30 -24.53
N PRO A 3 3.92 20.04 -23.61
CA PRO A 3 4.29 19.67 -22.25
C PRO A 3 5.09 18.37 -22.31
N ALA A 4 6.26 18.34 -21.68
CA ALA A 4 7.04 17.13 -21.50
C ALA A 4 6.14 16.05 -20.85
N PRO A 5 6.24 14.77 -21.24
CA PRO A 5 5.52 13.71 -20.54
C PRO A 5 5.87 13.85 -19.06
N ALA A 6 4.85 14.01 -18.22
CA ALA A 6 5.01 14.01 -16.77
C ALA A 6 5.84 12.77 -16.44
N ALA A 7 7.03 12.95 -15.89
CA ALA A 7 7.92 11.85 -15.55
C ALA A 7 7.09 10.85 -14.75
N GLU A 8 6.79 9.69 -15.34
CA GLU A 8 6.01 8.67 -14.69
C GLU A 8 6.79 8.31 -13.42
N ALA A 9 6.23 8.61 -12.26
CA ALA A 9 6.86 8.29 -10.99
C ALA A 9 7.25 6.80 -11.04
N PRO A 10 8.47 6.43 -10.58
CA PRO A 10 8.90 5.05 -10.62
C PRO A 10 7.82 4.18 -9.98
N SER A 11 7.47 3.11 -10.67
CA SER A 11 6.40 2.22 -10.24
C SER A 11 6.81 0.77 -10.42
N VAL A 12 6.39 -0.06 -9.46
CA VAL A 12 6.70 -1.48 -9.43
C VAL A 12 5.39 -2.24 -9.38
N ARG A 13 5.24 -3.20 -10.30
CA ARG A 13 4.08 -4.09 -10.35
C ARG A 13 4.51 -5.51 -10.02
N GLY A 14 3.71 -6.20 -9.22
CA GLY A 14 3.94 -7.61 -8.91
C GLY A 14 2.67 -8.34 -8.49
N ASN A 15 2.81 -9.62 -8.14
CA ASN A 15 1.70 -10.44 -7.65
C ASN A 15 1.82 -10.66 -6.14
N LEU A 16 0.67 -10.69 -5.47
CA LEU A 16 0.58 -11.03 -4.04
C LEU A 16 0.98 -12.48 -3.73
N SER A 17 0.99 -13.35 -4.73
CA SER A 17 1.52 -14.72 -4.62
C SER A 17 3.04 -14.77 -4.50
N ASP A 18 3.72 -13.81 -5.13
CA ASP A 18 5.18 -13.79 -5.23
C ASP A 18 5.77 -12.98 -4.07
N LEU A 19 5.12 -11.86 -3.75
CA LEU A 19 5.47 -11.01 -2.61
C LEU A 19 4.19 -10.71 -1.80
N PRO A 20 3.99 -11.38 -0.65
CA PRO A 20 2.84 -11.12 0.21
C PRO A 20 2.80 -9.66 0.65
N LEU A 21 1.59 -9.12 0.79
CA LEU A 21 1.37 -7.71 1.14
C LEU A 21 2.14 -7.27 2.39
N ARG A 22 2.17 -8.13 3.43
CA ARG A 22 2.93 -7.87 4.66
C ARG A 22 4.41 -7.65 4.39
N SER A 23 5.02 -8.49 3.56
CA SER A 23 6.44 -8.39 3.22
C SER A 23 6.71 -7.14 2.41
N LEU A 24 5.83 -6.81 1.45
CA LEU A 24 5.92 -5.59 0.67
C LEU A 24 5.87 -4.33 1.55
N LEU A 25 4.84 -4.21 2.39
CA LEU A 25 4.69 -3.06 3.29
C LEU A 25 5.83 -3.01 4.32
N GLY A 26 6.32 -4.17 4.77
CA GLY A 26 7.48 -4.24 5.67
C GLY A 26 8.77 -3.72 5.02
N SER A 27 9.01 -4.02 3.74
CA SER A 27 10.17 -3.48 3.01
C SER A 27 10.07 -1.98 2.86
N LEU A 28 8.93 -1.48 2.34
CA LEU A 28 8.70 -0.04 2.17
C LEU A 28 8.82 0.72 3.49
N ALA A 29 8.41 0.10 4.61
CA ALA A 29 8.56 0.69 5.93
C ALA A 29 10.02 0.78 6.36
N ALA A 30 10.80 -0.28 6.13
CA ALA A 30 12.20 -0.36 6.54
C ALA A 30 13.08 0.60 5.74
N ASP A 31 12.75 0.81 4.46
CA ASP A 31 13.44 1.74 3.57
C ASP A 31 12.95 3.20 3.75
N GLU A 32 11.97 3.43 4.64
CA GLU A 32 11.31 4.72 4.88
C GLU A 32 10.74 5.39 3.61
N ASP A 33 10.35 4.58 2.63
CA ASP A 33 9.87 5.04 1.34
C ASP A 33 8.47 5.68 1.43
N ASP A 34 8.29 6.77 0.70
CA ASP A 34 6.99 7.37 0.44
C ASP A 34 6.36 6.68 -0.77
N ALA A 35 5.25 5.98 -0.55
CA ALA A 35 4.64 5.16 -1.59
C ALA A 35 3.12 5.02 -1.48
N GLU A 36 2.46 4.91 -2.63
CA GLU A 36 1.09 4.46 -2.76
C GLU A 36 1.05 3.04 -3.35
N VAL A 37 0.51 2.10 -2.59
CA VAL A 37 0.34 0.71 -2.98
C VAL A 37 -1.13 0.46 -3.33
N GLU A 38 -1.41 0.29 -4.61
CA GLU A 38 -2.73 -0.06 -5.12
C GLU A 38 -2.83 -1.59 -5.25
N LEU A 39 -3.88 -2.17 -4.66
CA LEU A 39 -4.13 -3.61 -4.71
C LEU A 39 -5.30 -3.90 -5.64
N ARG A 40 -5.12 -4.85 -6.56
CA ARG A 40 -6.14 -5.29 -7.51
C ARG A 40 -6.40 -6.79 -7.42
N VAL A 41 -7.67 -7.16 -7.47
CA VAL A 41 -8.14 -8.54 -7.56
C VAL A 41 -8.98 -8.65 -8.83
N GLU A 42 -8.66 -9.63 -9.69
CA GLU A 42 -9.38 -9.83 -10.96
C GLU A 42 -9.48 -8.56 -11.83
N GLY A 43 -8.42 -7.74 -11.81
CA GLY A 43 -8.34 -6.49 -12.57
C GLY A 43 -9.09 -5.30 -11.95
N LYS A 44 -9.84 -5.49 -10.86
CA LYS A 44 -10.55 -4.42 -10.14
C LYS A 44 -9.77 -3.98 -8.92
N GLN A 45 -9.82 -2.68 -8.61
CA GLN A 45 -9.21 -2.15 -7.39
C GLN A 45 -9.93 -2.74 -6.16
N ALA A 46 -9.16 -3.45 -5.33
CA ALA A 46 -9.62 -4.03 -4.08
C ALA A 46 -9.37 -3.07 -2.90
N GLY A 47 -8.24 -2.35 -2.95
CA GLY A 47 -7.93 -1.34 -1.95
C GLY A 47 -6.61 -0.65 -2.20
N MET A 48 -6.20 0.15 -1.22
CA MET A 48 -5.03 1.01 -1.31
C MET A 48 -4.37 1.15 0.07
N VAL A 49 -3.04 1.19 0.08
CA VAL A 49 -2.24 1.51 1.26
C VAL A 49 -1.29 2.64 0.89
N GLY A 50 -1.23 3.69 1.71
CA GLY A 50 -0.32 4.81 1.56
C GLY A 50 0.69 4.79 2.69
N MET A 51 1.96 4.90 2.33
CA MET A 51 3.10 4.87 3.23
C MET A 51 3.88 6.16 3.13
N MET A 52 4.36 6.64 4.27
CA MET A 52 5.16 7.85 4.35
C MET A 52 6.15 7.72 5.49
N ARG A 53 7.45 7.77 5.20
CA ARG A 53 8.55 7.70 6.19
C ARG A 53 8.37 6.58 7.23
N GLY A 54 8.09 5.36 6.77
CA GLY A 54 7.89 4.20 7.66
C GLY A 54 6.51 4.09 8.33
N ASP A 55 5.66 5.10 8.21
CA ASP A 55 4.28 5.10 8.74
C ASP A 55 3.27 4.68 7.65
N ILE A 56 2.22 3.98 8.05
CA ILE A 56 1.00 3.85 7.23
C ILE A 56 0.12 5.06 7.51
N VAL A 57 -0.16 5.83 6.46
CA VAL A 57 -0.96 7.06 6.51
C VAL A 57 -2.32 6.91 5.80
N VAL A 58 -2.45 5.91 4.93
CA VAL A 58 -3.70 5.56 4.25
C VAL A 58 -3.87 4.05 4.28
N ALA A 59 -5.06 3.56 4.63
CA ALA A 59 -5.47 2.20 4.31
C ALA A 59 -6.96 2.19 3.96
N SER A 60 -7.32 1.66 2.80
CA SER A 60 -8.72 1.55 2.36
C SER A 60 -8.98 0.24 1.63
N CYS A 61 -10.16 -0.33 1.86
CA CYS A 61 -10.62 -1.55 1.19
C CYS A 61 -12.16 -1.54 1.14
N GLY A 62 -12.73 -1.24 -0.03
CA GLY A 62 -14.17 -0.99 -0.14
C GLY A 62 -14.62 0.16 0.78
N SER A 63 -15.55 -0.13 1.70
CA SER A 63 -16.00 0.83 2.72
C SER A 63 -15.13 0.89 3.97
N ALA A 64 -14.25 -0.10 4.18
CA ALA A 64 -13.37 -0.14 5.34
C ALA A 64 -12.22 0.87 5.22
N ARG A 65 -11.79 1.43 6.35
CA ARG A 65 -10.65 2.35 6.47
C ARG A 65 -9.74 1.96 7.62
N GLY A 66 -8.50 2.44 7.60
CA GLY A 66 -7.54 2.23 8.68
C GLY A 66 -7.20 0.77 8.91
N GLU A 67 -7.15 0.35 10.17
CA GLU A 67 -6.80 -1.03 10.54
C GLU A 67 -7.77 -2.08 9.99
N GLU A 68 -9.07 -1.75 9.91
CA GLU A 68 -10.08 -2.65 9.36
C GLU A 68 -9.81 -2.93 7.88
N ALA A 69 -9.43 -1.89 7.13
CA ALA A 69 -8.99 -2.04 5.74
C ALA A 69 -7.73 -2.92 5.65
N LEU A 70 -6.73 -2.69 6.51
CA LEU A 70 -5.52 -3.52 6.53
C LEU A 70 -5.85 -5.00 6.81
N ARG A 71 -6.77 -5.29 7.74
CA ARG A 71 -7.21 -6.68 8.02
C ARG A 71 -7.88 -7.30 6.79
N ALA A 72 -8.75 -6.56 6.11
CA ALA A 72 -9.40 -7.02 4.89
C ALA A 72 -8.39 -7.31 3.77
N LEU A 73 -7.41 -6.41 3.58
CA LEU A 73 -6.35 -6.56 2.58
C LEU A 73 -5.39 -7.70 2.91
N ALA A 74 -5.11 -7.95 4.20
CA ALA A 74 -4.30 -9.08 4.66
C ALA A 74 -4.90 -10.44 4.25
N GLY A 75 -6.22 -10.51 4.16
CA GLY A 75 -6.95 -11.70 3.71
C GLY A 75 -6.80 -12.00 2.22
N LEU A 76 -6.28 -11.05 1.42
CA LEU A 76 -6.10 -11.24 -0.01
C LEU A 76 -4.93 -12.19 -0.29
N ARG A 77 -5.25 -13.42 -0.68
CA ARG A 77 -4.26 -14.44 -1.09
C ARG A 77 -3.88 -14.38 -2.58
N ARG A 78 -4.65 -13.64 -3.38
CA ARG A 78 -4.49 -13.53 -4.83
C ARG A 78 -4.72 -12.10 -5.26
N GLY A 79 -4.03 -11.68 -6.31
CA GLY A 79 -4.13 -10.34 -6.86
C GLY A 79 -2.78 -9.79 -7.28
N THR A 80 -2.81 -8.59 -7.84
CA THR A 80 -1.63 -7.81 -8.22
C THR A 80 -1.53 -6.57 -7.36
N PHE A 81 -0.32 -6.13 -7.08
CA PHE A 81 -0.06 -4.82 -6.49
C PHE A 81 0.64 -3.90 -7.50
N LEU A 82 0.44 -2.61 -7.34
CA LEU A 82 1.18 -1.54 -8.01
C LEU A 82 1.67 -0.57 -6.95
N VAL A 83 2.97 -0.54 -6.73
CA VAL A 83 3.64 0.48 -5.91
C VAL A 83 3.95 1.67 -6.80
N ARG A 84 3.58 2.87 -6.36
CA ARG A 84 3.99 4.13 -6.96
C ARG A 84 4.81 4.86 -5.90
N TYR A 85 6.08 5.13 -6.19
CA TYR A 85 6.95 5.86 -5.27
C TYR A 85 6.64 7.35 -5.39
N CYS A 86 5.76 7.81 -4.51
CA CYS A 86 5.28 9.17 -4.42
C CYS A 86 4.69 9.42 -3.04
N GLU A 87 4.68 10.68 -2.62
CA GLU A 87 4.01 11.07 -1.39
C GLU A 87 2.50 10.76 -1.49
N PRO A 88 1.92 10.00 -0.54
CA PRO A 88 0.49 9.69 -0.58
C PRO A 88 -0.35 10.96 -0.57
N ARG A 89 -1.43 11.04 -1.36
CA ARG A 89 -2.26 12.26 -1.44
C ARG A 89 -2.75 12.71 -0.06
N GLU A 90 -2.54 13.97 0.27
CA GLU A 90 -2.85 14.54 1.60
C GLU A 90 -4.32 14.30 2.00
N GLU A 91 -5.25 14.50 1.06
CA GLU A 91 -6.69 14.31 1.26
C GLU A 91 -7.10 12.87 1.61
N LEU A 92 -6.27 11.88 1.25
CA LEU A 92 -6.52 10.47 1.53
C LEU A 92 -5.96 10.05 2.89
N ARG A 93 -5.03 10.83 3.47
CA ARG A 93 -4.40 10.57 4.76
C ARG A 93 -5.44 10.71 5.86
N HIS A 94 -5.77 9.59 6.49
CA HIS A 94 -6.79 9.51 7.54
C HIS A 94 -6.30 8.75 8.77
N MET A 95 -5.06 8.30 8.75
CA MET A 95 -4.40 7.65 9.87
C MET A 95 -2.92 8.03 9.86
N ARG A 96 -2.23 7.69 10.94
CA ARG A 96 -0.78 7.67 11.00
C ARG A 96 -0.37 6.71 12.08
N ALA A 97 0.28 5.62 11.71
CA ALA A 97 0.81 4.68 12.67
C ALA A 97 2.02 3.94 12.08
N PRO A 98 3.01 3.57 12.93
CA PRO A 98 4.18 2.83 12.49
C PRO A 98 3.77 1.55 11.77
N ALA A 99 4.29 1.35 10.55
CA ALA A 99 3.94 0.17 9.76
C ALA A 99 4.33 -1.12 10.50
N ALA A 100 5.49 -1.14 11.18
CA ALA A 100 5.94 -2.29 11.95
C ALA A 100 4.90 -2.73 13.00
N ASP A 101 4.37 -1.79 13.78
CA ASP A 101 3.39 -2.07 14.84
C ASP A 101 2.04 -2.52 14.27
N LEU A 102 1.58 -1.86 13.20
CA LEU A 102 0.35 -2.24 12.52
C LEU A 102 0.45 -3.64 11.90
N LEU A 103 1.54 -3.92 11.19
CA LEU A 103 1.75 -5.21 10.55
C LEU A 103 1.85 -6.33 11.60
N ALA A 104 2.51 -6.09 12.73
CA ALA A 104 2.57 -7.07 13.81
C ALA A 104 1.18 -7.39 14.41
N ARG A 105 0.31 -6.39 14.56
CA ARG A 105 -1.02 -6.52 15.16
C ARG A 105 -2.09 -7.04 14.19
N VAL A 106 -2.03 -6.61 12.94
CA VAL A 106 -3.08 -6.82 11.92
C VAL A 106 -2.74 -7.98 10.98
N MET A 107 -1.46 -8.22 10.72
CA MET A 107 -0.96 -9.25 9.81
C MET A 107 0.11 -10.10 10.49
N PRO A 108 -0.21 -10.89 11.52
CA PRO A 108 0.79 -11.68 12.22
C PRO A 108 1.50 -12.64 11.27
N ALA A 109 2.81 -12.83 11.46
CA ALA A 109 3.57 -13.87 10.77
C ALA A 109 2.88 -15.20 11.07
N THR A 110 2.35 -15.86 10.03
CA THR A 110 1.80 -17.21 10.15
C THR A 110 2.90 -18.23 9.96
#